data_AF-A0A6B0CUE9-F1
#
_entry.id   AF-A0A6B0CUE9-F1
#
_cell.length_a   1.000
_cell.length_b   1.000
_cell.length_c   1.000
_cell.angle_alpha   90.00
_cell.angle_beta   90.00
_cell.angle_gamma   90.00
#
_symmetry.space_group_name_H-M   'P 1'
#
loop_
_entity.id
_entity.type
_entity.pdbx_description
1 polymer ?
#
loop_
_entity_poly.entity_id
_entity_poly.type
_entity_poly.pdbx_seq_one_letter_code
_entity_poly.pdbx_strand_id
1 'polypeptide(L)'
;PTLQTGVFGGIIIGALAAWCYNKFYNINLPSYLGFFAGKRFVPIMMATTSFILAFPMALIWPTIQSGLNAFSTGLLDSNTGVAVFLFGFIKRLLIPFGLHHIFHAPFWFEFGSWKNAAGEIIHGDQRIFIEQIREGAHLTAGKFMQGEFPVMMFGLPAAALAIYHTAKPENKKVVAGLMGSAALTSFLTGITEPLEFSFLFVAPLLFFIHAVLDGLSFLTLYLLDVHLGYTFSGGFIDYVLLGVLPNKTQWWLVIPVGLVYAVIYYFVFRFLIVKLKYKTPGREDKQSQAVTASATELPYAVLEAMGGKANIKHLDACITRLRVEVNDKSKVDVPGLKDLGASGVLEVGNNMQAIFGPKSDQIKHEMQQIMNGQVVENPTTMEDDKDETVVVAEDKSATSELSHIVHAPLTGEVTPLSEVPDQVFSEKMMGDGIAIKPSQGEVRAPFNGKVQMIFPTKHAIGLVSDSGLELLIHIGLDTVKLNGEGFTLHVEEGQEVKQGDLLINFDLDYIRNHAKSDITPIIVTQGNITNLDFKQGEHGNISFGDQLFEAK
;
A
#
# COMPACT_ATOMS: atom_id res chain seq x y z
N PRO A 1 5.02 10.34 40.85
CA PRO A 1 4.65 9.12 40.09
C PRO A 1 3.40 9.38 39.24
N THR A 2 3.47 9.13 37.93
CA THR A 2 2.31 9.18 37.04
C THR A 2 1.56 7.85 37.07
N LEU A 3 0.27 7.85 36.70
CA LEU A 3 -0.47 6.61 36.51
C LEU A 3 0.06 5.89 35.27
N GLN A 4 0.34 4.60 35.39
CA GLN A 4 0.66 3.76 34.23
C GLN A 4 -0.63 3.44 33.49
N THR A 5 -0.92 4.25 32.47
CA THR A 5 -2.11 4.10 31.60
C THR A 5 -1.81 3.34 30.31
N GLY A 6 -0.54 3.00 30.09
CA GLY A 6 -0.13 2.15 28.98
C GLY A 6 -0.49 2.69 27.60
N VAL A 7 -0.72 1.76 26.67
CA VAL A 7 -1.18 2.08 25.30
C VAL A 7 -2.53 2.79 25.30
N PHE A 8 -3.43 2.46 26.24
CA PHE A 8 -4.75 3.08 26.34
C PHE A 8 -4.67 4.58 26.65
N GLY A 9 -3.74 5.01 27.51
CA GLY A 9 -3.46 6.42 27.75
C GLY A 9 -3.07 7.15 26.46
N GLY A 10 -2.22 6.53 25.64
CA GLY A 10 -1.85 7.03 24.32
C GLY A 10 -3.05 7.18 23.37
N ILE A 11 -3.92 6.17 23.30
CA ILE A 11 -5.13 6.20 22.47
C ILE A 11 -6.07 7.34 22.92
N ILE A 12 -6.30 7.48 24.23
CA ILE A 12 -7.19 8.52 24.77
C ILE A 12 -6.65 9.91 24.45
N ILE A 13 -5.36 10.16 24.68
CA ILE A 13 -4.74 11.46 24.39
C ILE A 13 -4.66 11.72 22.88
N GLY A 14 -4.42 10.69 22.05
CA GLY A 14 -4.46 10.81 20.60
C GLY A 14 -5.86 11.18 20.08
N ALA A 15 -6.91 10.55 20.60
CA ALA A 15 -8.30 10.88 20.26
C ALA A 15 -8.66 12.31 20.71
N LEU A 16 -8.23 12.70 21.92
CA LEU A 16 -8.42 14.06 22.43
C LEU A 16 -7.69 15.09 21.56
N ALA A 17 -6.46 14.77 21.10
CA ALA A 17 -5.69 15.61 20.19
C ALA A 17 -6.40 15.82 18.85
N ALA A 18 -6.89 14.75 18.24
CA ALA A 18 -7.67 14.83 17.01
C ALA A 18 -8.95 15.67 17.21
N TRP A 19 -9.67 15.47 18.31
CA TRP A 19 -10.86 16.25 18.63
C TRP A 19 -10.56 17.74 18.84
N CYS A 20 -9.53 18.07 19.62
CA CYS A 20 -9.12 19.46 19.86
C CYS A 20 -8.67 20.14 18.56
N TYR A 21 -7.91 19.44 17.71
CA TYR A 21 -7.52 19.99 16.41
C TYR A 21 -8.76 20.27 15.55
N ASN A 22 -9.61 19.26 15.32
CA ASN A 22 -10.79 19.41 14.46
C ASN A 22 -11.76 20.49 14.94
N LYS A 23 -11.86 20.69 16.26
CA LYS A 23 -12.76 21.70 16.84
C LYS A 23 -12.18 23.11 16.87
N PHE A 24 -10.86 23.25 17.09
CA PHE A 24 -10.25 24.55 17.44
C PHE A 24 -9.23 25.08 16.43
N TYR A 25 -8.87 24.32 15.38
CA TYR A 25 -7.84 24.74 14.41
C TYR A 25 -8.16 26.05 13.66
N ASN A 26 -9.44 26.41 13.54
CA ASN A 26 -9.92 27.59 12.84
C ASN A 26 -10.70 28.55 13.77
N ILE A 27 -10.38 28.56 15.07
CA ILE A 27 -11.06 29.43 16.04
C ILE A 27 -10.65 30.89 15.84
N ASN A 28 -11.65 31.78 15.87
CA ASN A 28 -11.46 33.23 15.88
C ASN A 28 -11.57 33.76 17.31
N LEU A 29 -10.62 34.59 17.72
CA LEU A 29 -10.57 35.21 19.05
C LEU A 29 -10.67 36.73 18.93
N PRO A 30 -11.09 37.44 19.99
CA PRO A 30 -11.03 38.90 20.03
C PRO A 30 -9.61 39.42 19.72
N SER A 31 -9.51 40.64 19.19
CA SER A 31 -8.26 41.23 18.70
C SER A 31 -7.11 41.22 19.73
N TYR A 32 -7.41 41.37 21.02
CA TYR A 32 -6.42 41.32 22.10
C TYR A 32 -5.87 39.90 22.39
N LEU A 33 -6.53 38.84 21.92
CA LEU A 33 -6.08 37.44 21.97
C LEU A 33 -5.75 36.87 20.59
N GLY A 34 -5.71 37.71 19.55
CA GLY A 34 -5.53 37.29 18.15
C GLY A 34 -4.25 36.48 17.90
N PHE A 35 -3.20 36.66 18.72
CA PHE A 35 -1.97 35.88 18.65
C PHE A 35 -2.20 34.37 18.84
N PHE A 36 -3.18 34.00 19.67
CA PHE A 36 -3.52 32.61 20.00
C PHE A 36 -4.58 32.02 19.07
N ALA A 37 -5.08 32.76 18.07
CA ALA A 37 -6.13 32.28 17.19
C ALA A 37 -5.65 31.16 16.24
N GLY A 38 -6.61 30.45 15.65
CA GLY A 38 -6.36 29.35 14.72
C GLY A 38 -5.56 28.20 15.36
N LYS A 39 -4.62 27.62 14.60
CA LYS A 39 -3.87 26.42 15.00
C LYS A 39 -3.08 26.58 16.30
N ARG A 40 -2.70 27.81 16.67
CA ARG A 40 -1.97 28.11 17.92
C ARG A 40 -2.83 27.94 19.18
N PHE A 41 -4.17 27.94 19.03
CA PHE A 41 -5.09 27.68 20.13
C PHE A 41 -5.16 26.21 20.49
N VAL A 42 -4.87 25.31 19.53
CA VAL A 42 -5.04 23.86 19.71
C VAL A 42 -4.17 23.33 20.85
N PRO A 43 -2.86 23.66 20.98
CA PRO A 43 -2.06 23.25 22.13
C PRO A 43 -2.59 23.74 23.49
N ILE A 44 -3.17 24.95 23.56
CA ILE A 44 -3.73 25.51 24.79
C ILE A 44 -4.96 24.72 25.23
N MET A 45 -5.85 24.42 24.28
CA MET A 45 -7.01 23.58 24.55
C MET A 45 -6.60 22.15 24.89
N MET A 46 -5.55 21.62 24.25
CA MET A 46 -5.01 20.31 24.61
C MET A 46 -4.49 20.26 26.04
N ALA A 47 -3.71 21.27 26.47
CA ALA A 47 -3.23 21.34 27.85
C ALA A 47 -4.41 21.42 28.84
N THR A 48 -5.39 22.28 28.55
CA THR A 48 -6.56 22.48 29.42
C THR A 48 -7.43 21.22 29.52
N THR A 49 -7.74 20.60 28.38
CA THR A 49 -8.59 19.40 28.34
C THR A 49 -7.87 18.16 28.88
N SER A 50 -6.57 18.02 28.65
CA SER A 50 -5.77 16.93 29.24
C SER A 50 -5.67 17.07 30.76
N PHE A 51 -5.52 18.31 31.26
CA PHE A 51 -5.57 18.58 32.70
C PHE A 51 -6.93 18.20 33.30
N ILE A 52 -8.03 18.58 32.65
CA ILE A 52 -9.39 18.19 33.09
C ILE A 52 -9.56 16.67 33.05
N LEU A 53 -9.06 15.99 32.01
CA LEU A 53 -9.12 14.54 31.85
C LEU A 53 -8.31 13.79 32.92
N ALA A 54 -7.26 14.39 33.46
CA ALA A 54 -6.43 13.76 34.49
C ALA A 54 -7.23 13.44 35.77
N PHE A 55 -8.22 14.27 36.14
CA PHE A 55 -9.05 14.05 37.34
C PHE A 55 -9.91 12.79 37.27
N PRO A 56 -10.78 12.59 36.26
CA PRO A 56 -11.53 11.34 36.13
C PRO A 56 -10.59 10.15 35.89
N MET A 57 -9.47 10.33 35.17
CA MET A 57 -8.49 9.25 35.03
C MET A 57 -7.88 8.82 36.37
N ALA A 58 -7.57 9.75 37.27
CA ALA A 58 -7.06 9.40 38.59
C ALA A 58 -8.03 8.58 39.45
N LEU A 59 -9.33 8.75 39.25
CA LEU A 59 -10.36 8.04 39.99
C LEU A 59 -10.77 6.72 39.32
N ILE A 60 -10.89 6.72 37.99
CA ILE A 60 -11.43 5.58 37.23
C ILE A 60 -10.33 4.60 36.84
N TRP A 61 -9.15 5.10 36.46
CA TRP A 61 -8.06 4.26 35.95
C TRP A 61 -7.59 3.19 36.94
N PRO A 62 -7.44 3.46 38.25
CA PRO A 62 -7.04 2.40 39.20
C PRO A 62 -8.00 1.20 39.20
N THR A 63 -9.31 1.44 39.04
CA THR A 63 -10.32 0.37 38.93
C THR A 63 -10.18 -0.40 37.62
N ILE A 64 -9.97 0.32 36.50
CA ILE A 64 -9.70 -0.31 35.20
C ILE A 64 -8.42 -1.15 35.26
N GLN A 65 -7.34 -0.59 35.80
CA GLN A 65 -6.06 -1.28 35.95
C GLN A 65 -6.19 -2.53 36.83
N SER A 66 -6.90 -2.44 37.95
CA SER A 66 -7.17 -3.60 38.81
C SER A 66 -7.97 -4.68 38.06
N GLY A 67 -8.98 -4.27 37.27
CA GLY A 67 -9.74 -5.17 36.41
C GLY A 67 -8.90 -5.82 35.31
N LEU A 68 -8.03 -5.05 34.64
CA LEU A 68 -7.09 -5.55 33.63
C LEU A 68 -6.08 -6.52 34.26
N ASN A 69 -5.55 -6.18 35.43
CA ASN A 69 -4.64 -7.05 36.18
C ASN A 69 -5.34 -8.35 36.57
N ALA A 70 -6.56 -8.28 37.12
CA ALA A 70 -7.34 -9.46 37.51
C ALA A 70 -7.75 -10.33 36.30
N PHE A 71 -8.06 -9.70 35.17
CA PHE A 71 -8.30 -10.41 33.92
C PHE A 71 -7.02 -11.07 33.40
N SER A 72 -5.89 -10.35 33.43
CA SER A 72 -4.58 -10.86 33.01
C SER A 72 -4.13 -12.03 33.87
N THR A 73 -4.15 -11.90 35.21
CA THR A 73 -3.84 -13.01 36.12
C THR A 73 -4.86 -14.12 36.00
N GLY A 74 -6.16 -13.83 35.93
CA GLY A 74 -7.19 -14.86 35.74
C GLY A 74 -7.00 -15.67 34.45
N LEU A 75 -6.60 -15.02 33.35
CA LEU A 75 -6.29 -15.68 32.08
C LEU A 75 -5.02 -16.54 32.18
N LEU A 76 -3.99 -16.05 32.86
CA LEU A 76 -2.71 -16.74 33.02
C LEU A 76 -2.79 -17.90 34.03
N ASP A 77 -3.53 -17.75 35.12
CA ASP A 77 -3.62 -18.68 36.25
C ASP A 77 -4.59 -19.85 36.00
N SER A 78 -5.58 -19.67 35.13
CA SER A 78 -6.59 -20.72 34.86
C SER A 78 -6.08 -21.77 33.87
N ASN A 79 -5.54 -21.36 32.72
CA ASN A 79 -4.83 -22.24 31.78
C ASN A 79 -4.04 -21.41 30.75
N THR A 80 -2.77 -21.12 31.02
CA THR A 80 -1.91 -20.33 30.11
C THR A 80 -1.85 -20.94 28.71
N GLY A 81 -1.88 -22.27 28.56
CA GLY A 81 -1.87 -22.91 27.24
C GLY A 81 -3.09 -22.56 26.40
N VAL A 82 -4.29 -22.60 26.99
CA VAL A 82 -5.53 -22.18 26.30
C VAL A 82 -5.49 -20.69 25.98
N ALA A 83 -4.99 -19.86 26.89
CA ALA A 83 -4.83 -18.42 26.65
C ALA A 83 -3.92 -18.13 25.46
N VAL A 84 -2.78 -18.83 25.38
CA VAL A 84 -1.79 -18.71 24.29
C VAL A 84 -2.37 -19.19 22.96
N PHE A 85 -3.11 -20.30 22.96
CA PHE A 85 -3.86 -20.75 21.77
C PHE A 85 -4.86 -19.71 21.29
N LEU A 86 -5.73 -19.23 22.19
CA LEU A 86 -6.77 -18.26 21.87
C LEU A 86 -6.18 -16.93 21.42
N PHE A 87 -5.04 -16.54 21.97
CA PHE A 87 -4.32 -15.35 21.53
C PHE A 87 -3.94 -15.46 20.05
N GLY A 88 -3.22 -16.51 19.65
CA GLY A 88 -2.83 -16.69 18.24
C GLY A 88 -4.04 -16.77 17.31
N PHE A 89 -5.02 -17.59 17.70
CA PHE A 89 -6.27 -17.78 16.94
C PHE A 89 -7.05 -16.47 16.73
N ILE A 90 -7.34 -15.73 17.80
CA ILE A 90 -8.11 -14.48 17.72
C ILE A 90 -7.30 -13.41 17.01
N LYS A 91 -6.00 -13.28 17.31
CA LYS A 91 -5.13 -12.32 16.63
C LYS A 91 -5.20 -12.52 15.12
N ARG A 92 -5.12 -13.78 14.65
CA ARG A 92 -5.21 -14.10 13.23
C ARG A 92 -6.56 -13.74 12.62
N LEU A 93 -7.66 -14.07 13.30
CA LEU A 93 -9.02 -13.71 12.83
C LEU A 93 -9.25 -12.20 12.71
N LEU A 94 -8.50 -11.38 13.44
CA LEU A 94 -8.62 -9.92 13.44
C LEU A 94 -7.77 -9.22 12.37
N ILE A 95 -6.89 -9.95 11.65
CA ILE A 95 -6.07 -9.40 10.56
C ILE A 95 -6.91 -8.70 9.47
N PRO A 96 -8.01 -9.26 8.95
CA PRO A 96 -8.81 -8.64 7.88
C PRO A 96 -9.36 -7.27 8.22
N PHE A 97 -9.49 -6.98 9.52
CA PHE A 97 -10.05 -5.74 10.03
C PHE A 97 -8.98 -4.77 10.52
N GLY A 98 -7.69 -5.15 10.47
CA GLY A 98 -6.60 -4.39 11.09
C GLY A 98 -6.68 -4.30 12.63
N LEU A 99 -7.66 -4.98 13.25
CA LEU A 99 -7.93 -4.90 14.69
C LEU A 99 -6.94 -5.72 15.52
N HIS A 100 -6.13 -6.56 14.87
CA HIS A 100 -5.13 -7.39 15.53
C HIS A 100 -4.10 -6.55 16.29
N HIS A 101 -3.73 -5.36 15.81
CA HIS A 101 -2.86 -4.41 16.52
C HIS A 101 -3.43 -3.95 17.86
N ILE A 102 -4.73 -3.69 17.91
CA ILE A 102 -5.42 -3.31 19.15
C ILE A 102 -5.48 -4.52 20.09
N PHE A 103 -5.72 -5.71 19.54
CA PHE A 103 -5.85 -6.94 20.31
C PHE A 103 -4.54 -7.38 20.98
N HIS A 104 -3.41 -7.37 20.28
CA HIS A 104 -2.15 -7.85 20.85
C HIS A 104 -1.43 -6.83 21.74
N ALA A 105 -1.71 -5.53 21.57
CA ALA A 105 -1.02 -4.48 22.32
C ALA A 105 -1.09 -4.65 23.86
N PRO A 106 -2.25 -4.95 24.47
CA PRO A 106 -2.30 -5.24 25.91
C PRO A 106 -1.42 -6.40 26.33
N PHE A 107 -1.33 -7.47 25.51
CA PHE A 107 -0.49 -8.63 25.83
C PHE A 107 0.99 -8.29 25.82
N TRP A 108 1.44 -7.51 24.83
CA TRP A 108 2.86 -7.19 24.67
C TRP A 108 3.36 -6.07 25.59
N PHE A 109 2.47 -5.15 26.00
CA PHE A 109 2.87 -3.94 26.72
C PHE A 109 2.33 -3.81 28.14
N GLU A 110 1.25 -4.51 28.50
CA GLU A 110 0.57 -4.34 29.79
C GLU A 110 0.39 -5.63 30.60
N PHE A 111 0.11 -6.76 29.94
CA PHE A 111 -0.21 -8.01 30.63
C PHE A 111 1.02 -8.72 31.14
N GLY A 112 0.88 -9.35 32.31
CA GLY A 112 2.01 -9.90 33.05
C GLY A 112 2.82 -8.81 33.75
N SER A 113 3.60 -9.23 34.74
CA SER A 113 4.53 -8.35 35.45
C SER A 113 5.79 -9.12 35.82
N TRP A 114 6.93 -8.43 35.75
CA TRP A 114 8.21 -8.98 36.16
C TRP A 114 9.05 -7.87 36.79
N LYS A 115 9.74 -8.18 37.89
CA LYS A 115 10.59 -7.23 38.61
C LYS A 115 12.03 -7.42 38.16
N ASN A 116 12.63 -6.36 37.60
CA ASN A 116 14.01 -6.40 37.14
C ASN A 116 15.02 -6.28 38.29
N ALA A 117 16.32 -6.44 38.00
CA ALA A 117 17.38 -6.37 39.01
C ALA A 117 17.43 -4.99 39.73
N ALA A 118 17.02 -3.92 39.05
CA ALA A 118 16.91 -2.56 39.63
C ALA A 118 15.70 -2.38 40.55
N GLY A 119 14.80 -3.36 40.61
CA GLY A 119 13.60 -3.33 41.43
C GLY A 119 12.38 -2.66 40.79
N GLU A 120 12.47 -2.32 39.50
CA GLU A 120 11.39 -1.77 38.70
C GLU A 120 10.45 -2.88 38.24
N ILE A 121 9.14 -2.60 38.19
CA ILE A 121 8.14 -3.53 37.68
C ILE A 121 7.94 -3.24 36.19
N ILE A 122 8.26 -4.21 35.36
CA ILE A 122 8.05 -4.19 33.91
C ILE A 122 6.79 -4.98 33.60
N HIS A 123 5.96 -4.42 32.71
CA HIS A 123 4.70 -4.99 32.25
C HIS A 123 4.77 -5.31 30.76
N GLY A 124 4.01 -6.33 30.34
CA GLY A 124 3.91 -6.74 28.94
C GLY A 124 4.88 -7.84 28.52
N ASP A 125 4.37 -8.89 27.86
CA ASP A 125 5.14 -10.08 27.48
C ASP A 125 6.37 -9.73 26.61
N GLN A 126 6.23 -8.80 25.65
CA GLN A 126 7.33 -8.38 24.80
C GLN A 126 8.38 -7.58 25.57
N ARG A 127 7.94 -6.62 26.40
CA ARG A 127 8.86 -5.79 27.18
C ARG A 127 9.62 -6.60 28.21
N ILE A 128 8.93 -7.51 28.89
CA ILE A 128 9.54 -8.44 29.85
C ILE A 128 10.56 -9.32 29.13
N PHE A 129 10.22 -9.89 27.96
CA PHE A 129 11.15 -10.71 27.19
C PHE A 129 12.43 -9.95 26.82
N ILE A 130 12.31 -8.73 26.28
CA ILE A 130 13.48 -7.91 25.89
C ILE A 130 14.34 -7.56 27.10
N GLU A 131 13.71 -7.21 28.22
CA GLU A 131 14.42 -6.89 29.46
C GLU A 131 15.16 -8.11 30.03
N GLN A 132 14.52 -9.29 29.99
CA GLN A 132 15.15 -10.54 30.42
C GLN A 132 16.35 -10.93 29.55
N ILE A 133 16.26 -10.73 28.23
CA ILE A 133 17.41 -10.90 27.32
C ILE A 133 18.54 -9.94 27.68
N ARG A 134 18.22 -8.66 27.94
CA ARG A 134 19.19 -7.62 28.30
C ARG A 134 19.93 -7.93 29.61
N GLU A 135 19.21 -8.34 30.64
CA GLU A 135 19.78 -8.70 31.94
C GLU A 135 20.38 -10.12 31.95
N GLY A 136 20.21 -10.89 30.86
CA GLY A 136 20.63 -12.28 30.78
C GLY A 136 19.88 -13.23 31.72
N ALA A 137 18.71 -12.80 32.20
CA ALA A 137 17.84 -13.53 33.13
C ALA A 137 17.18 -14.76 32.49
N HIS A 138 16.57 -15.60 33.32
CA HIS A 138 15.76 -16.72 32.85
C HIS A 138 14.52 -16.20 32.11
N LEU A 139 14.27 -16.72 30.91
CA LEU A 139 13.13 -16.31 30.10
C LEU A 139 11.83 -16.89 30.66
N THR A 140 10.86 -16.03 30.94
CA THR A 140 9.50 -16.43 31.37
C THR A 140 8.41 -15.84 30.49
N ALA A 141 8.80 -14.93 29.59
CA ALA A 141 7.97 -14.19 28.65
C ALA A 141 8.35 -14.51 27.20
N GLY A 142 7.51 -14.11 26.23
CA GLY A 142 7.62 -14.48 24.82
C GLY A 142 6.55 -15.47 24.35
N LYS A 143 5.68 -15.89 25.26
CA LYS A 143 4.62 -16.89 25.03
C LYS A 143 3.55 -16.38 24.06
N PHE A 144 3.33 -15.06 24.04
CA PHE A 144 2.39 -14.39 23.15
C PHE A 144 3.07 -13.81 21.90
N MET A 145 4.24 -14.35 21.52
CA MET A 145 4.93 -13.99 20.28
C MET A 145 5.47 -15.22 19.52
N GLN A 146 6.00 -16.22 20.22
CA GLN A 146 6.71 -17.34 19.62
C GLN A 146 5.96 -18.13 18.54
N GLY A 147 4.64 -18.24 18.63
CA GLY A 147 3.84 -19.05 17.72
C GLY A 147 3.86 -18.58 16.27
N GLU A 148 4.32 -17.36 16.02
CA GLU A 148 4.45 -16.81 14.67
C GLU A 148 5.51 -17.52 13.83
N PHE A 149 6.65 -17.89 14.43
CA PHE A 149 7.81 -18.35 13.66
C PHE A 149 7.53 -19.61 12.81
N PRO A 150 6.91 -20.70 13.34
CA PRO A 150 6.59 -21.87 12.53
C PRO A 150 5.64 -21.56 11.37
N VAL A 151 4.69 -20.64 11.57
CA VAL A 151 3.69 -20.29 10.56
C VAL A 151 4.31 -19.39 9.48
N MET A 152 4.96 -18.30 9.87
CA MET A 152 5.52 -17.31 8.95
C MET A 152 6.70 -17.85 8.14
N MET A 153 7.57 -18.63 8.77
CA MET A 153 8.78 -19.15 8.12
C MET A 153 8.56 -20.45 7.33
N PHE A 154 7.52 -21.22 7.65
CA PHE A 154 7.33 -22.54 7.05
C PHE A 154 5.91 -22.79 6.56
N GLY A 155 4.90 -22.55 7.40
CA GLY A 155 3.50 -22.78 7.05
C GLY A 155 3.03 -21.98 5.84
N LEU A 156 3.19 -20.65 5.88
CA LEU A 156 2.76 -19.75 4.81
C LEU A 156 3.55 -19.94 3.51
N PRO A 157 4.90 -20.08 3.51
CA PRO A 157 5.64 -20.49 2.31
C PRO A 157 5.13 -21.80 1.70
N ALA A 158 4.77 -22.79 2.52
CA ALA A 158 4.19 -24.03 2.04
C ALA A 158 2.76 -23.88 1.50
N ALA A 159 1.95 -22.97 2.07
CA ALA A 159 0.66 -22.59 1.51
C ALA A 159 0.79 -21.88 0.15
N ALA A 160 1.76 -20.97 0.00
CA ALA A 160 2.10 -20.36 -1.29
C ALA A 160 2.47 -21.42 -2.34
N LEU A 161 3.27 -22.41 -1.96
CA LEU A 161 3.61 -23.54 -2.83
C LEU A 161 2.36 -24.36 -3.21
N ALA A 162 1.43 -24.59 -2.28
CA ALA A 162 0.18 -25.28 -2.56
C ALA A 162 -0.72 -24.49 -3.53
N ILE A 163 -0.81 -23.16 -3.38
CA ILE A 163 -1.54 -22.27 -4.30
C ILE A 163 -0.91 -22.35 -5.70
N TYR A 164 0.42 -22.23 -5.80
CA TYR A 164 1.15 -22.40 -7.06
C TYR A 164 0.91 -23.76 -7.74
N HIS A 165 0.96 -24.86 -6.97
CA HIS A 165 0.75 -26.20 -7.52
C HIS A 165 -0.69 -26.46 -7.96
N THR A 166 -1.66 -25.71 -7.44
CA THR A 166 -3.08 -25.86 -7.80
C THR A 166 -3.55 -24.87 -8.86
N ALA A 167 -2.74 -23.86 -9.19
CA ALA A 167 -2.96 -22.93 -10.30
C ALA A 167 -3.01 -23.66 -11.65
N LYS A 168 -3.79 -23.10 -12.58
CA LYS A 168 -3.89 -23.60 -13.95
C LYS A 168 -2.55 -23.48 -14.68
N PRO A 169 -2.20 -24.42 -15.58
CA PRO A 169 -0.93 -24.42 -16.30
C PRO A 169 -0.56 -23.07 -16.93
N GLU A 170 -1.54 -22.40 -17.54
CA GLU A 170 -1.40 -21.09 -18.19
C GLU A 170 -1.02 -19.95 -17.22
N ASN A 171 -1.47 -20.01 -15.97
CA ASN A 171 -1.25 -18.95 -14.98
C ASN A 171 -0.05 -19.21 -14.06
N LYS A 172 0.65 -20.35 -14.23
CA LYS A 172 1.70 -20.77 -13.29
C LYS A 172 2.87 -19.80 -13.21
N LYS A 173 3.28 -19.16 -14.31
CA LYS A 173 4.41 -18.20 -14.32
C LYS A 173 4.07 -16.98 -13.44
N VAL A 174 2.89 -16.41 -13.61
CA VAL A 174 2.39 -15.27 -12.83
C VAL A 174 2.23 -15.64 -11.35
N VAL A 175 1.58 -16.78 -11.06
CA VAL A 175 1.37 -17.24 -9.69
C VAL A 175 2.69 -17.56 -8.99
N ALA A 176 3.70 -18.07 -9.70
CA ALA A 176 5.02 -18.31 -9.14
C ALA A 176 5.68 -17.01 -8.65
N GLY A 177 5.61 -15.94 -9.46
CA GLY A 177 6.13 -14.62 -9.08
C GLY A 177 5.40 -14.06 -7.86
N LEU A 178 4.06 -14.06 -7.90
CA LEU A 178 3.22 -13.52 -6.83
C LEU A 178 3.40 -14.28 -5.50
N MET A 179 3.24 -15.61 -5.53
CA MET A 179 3.33 -16.44 -4.34
C MET A 179 4.77 -16.56 -3.84
N GLY A 180 5.76 -16.55 -4.73
CA GLY A 180 7.18 -16.55 -4.36
C GLY A 180 7.56 -15.28 -3.61
N SER A 181 7.18 -14.10 -4.11
CA SER A 181 7.42 -12.82 -3.44
C SER A 181 6.71 -12.74 -2.08
N ALA A 182 5.44 -13.14 -2.03
CA ALA A 182 4.66 -13.14 -0.79
C ALA A 182 5.22 -14.12 0.25
N ALA A 183 5.64 -15.32 -0.17
CA ALA A 183 6.29 -16.30 0.69
C ALA A 183 7.64 -15.81 1.23
N LEU A 184 8.46 -15.18 0.39
CA LEU A 184 9.74 -14.62 0.79
C LEU A 184 9.55 -13.49 1.80
N THR A 185 8.56 -12.63 1.58
CA THR A 185 8.19 -11.54 2.50
C THR A 185 7.78 -12.11 3.86
N SER A 186 6.85 -13.06 3.88
CA SER A 186 6.43 -13.76 5.11
C SER A 186 7.62 -14.42 5.82
N PHE A 187 8.50 -15.10 5.08
CA PHE A 187 9.66 -15.77 5.67
C PHE A 187 10.65 -14.77 6.29
N LEU A 188 11.05 -13.73 5.56
CA LEU A 188 12.10 -12.81 5.99
C LEU A 188 11.62 -11.87 7.09
N THR A 189 10.50 -11.20 6.86
CA THR A 189 10.04 -10.09 7.70
C THR A 189 8.95 -10.52 8.67
N GLY A 190 8.19 -11.57 8.34
CA GLY A 190 7.01 -11.98 9.09
C GLY A 190 5.72 -11.28 8.64
N ILE A 191 5.77 -10.44 7.61
CA ILE A 191 4.56 -9.80 7.06
C ILE A 191 3.78 -10.84 6.24
N THR A 192 2.54 -11.13 6.65
CA THR A 192 1.74 -12.23 6.10
C THR A 192 0.64 -11.78 5.15
N GLU A 193 0.26 -10.50 5.20
CA GLU A 193 -0.87 -9.92 4.49
C GLU A 193 -0.81 -10.12 2.96
N PRO A 194 0.34 -9.95 2.27
CA PRO A 194 0.41 -10.19 0.83
C PRO A 194 -0.01 -11.60 0.40
N LEU A 195 0.23 -12.59 1.27
CA LEU A 195 -0.15 -13.98 1.03
C LEU A 195 -1.58 -14.26 1.52
N GLU A 196 -1.90 -13.84 2.74
CA GLU A 196 -3.21 -14.10 3.35
C GLU A 196 -4.34 -13.46 2.55
N PHE A 197 -4.18 -12.23 2.09
CA PHE A 197 -5.21 -11.51 1.33
C PHE A 197 -5.51 -12.16 -0.02
N SER A 198 -4.58 -12.96 -0.56
CA SER A 198 -4.76 -13.68 -1.81
C SER A 198 -5.82 -14.79 -1.73
N PHE A 199 -6.11 -15.32 -0.53
CA PHE A 199 -7.09 -16.40 -0.36
C PHE A 199 -8.18 -16.10 0.66
N LEU A 200 -7.99 -15.11 1.54
CA LEU A 200 -8.91 -14.78 2.63
C LEU A 200 -10.38 -14.63 2.19
N PHE A 201 -10.59 -13.82 1.15
CA PHE A 201 -11.93 -13.47 0.66
C PHE A 201 -12.55 -14.58 -0.21
N VAL A 202 -11.70 -15.37 -0.86
CA VAL A 202 -12.14 -16.44 -1.77
C VAL A 202 -12.35 -17.77 -1.03
N ALA A 203 -11.64 -17.98 0.07
CA ALA A 203 -11.66 -19.21 0.86
C ALA A 203 -11.75 -18.90 2.38
N PRO A 204 -12.89 -18.38 2.88
CA PRO A 204 -13.03 -18.01 4.30
C PRO A 204 -12.82 -19.16 5.27
N LEU A 205 -13.27 -20.38 4.93
CA LEU A 205 -13.04 -21.58 5.75
C LEU A 205 -11.55 -21.96 5.79
N LEU A 206 -10.82 -21.79 4.68
CA LEU A 206 -9.38 -22.02 4.64
C LEU A 206 -8.65 -21.02 5.55
N PHE A 207 -9.09 -19.76 5.55
CA PHE A 207 -8.59 -18.75 6.47
C PHE A 207 -8.91 -19.06 7.94
N PHE A 208 -10.12 -19.54 8.24
CA PHE A 208 -10.46 -19.99 9.59
C PHE A 208 -9.55 -21.13 10.05
N ILE A 209 -9.28 -22.11 9.19
CA ILE A 209 -8.37 -23.23 9.51
C ILE A 209 -6.94 -22.71 9.70
N HIS A 210 -6.48 -21.79 8.86
CA HIS A 210 -5.20 -21.10 9.04
C HIS A 210 -5.11 -20.42 10.42
N ALA A 211 -6.16 -19.73 10.86
CA ALA A 211 -6.21 -19.14 12.20
C ALA A 211 -6.14 -20.20 13.31
N VAL A 212 -6.82 -21.35 13.15
CA VAL A 212 -6.72 -22.45 14.12
C VAL A 212 -5.30 -23.00 14.17
N LEU A 213 -4.67 -23.22 13.02
CA LEU A 213 -3.28 -23.69 12.94
C LEU A 213 -2.32 -22.69 13.58
N ASP A 214 -2.56 -21.39 13.40
CA ASP A 214 -1.78 -20.33 14.06
C ASP A 214 -1.89 -20.44 15.58
N GLY A 215 -3.10 -20.53 16.14
CA GLY A 215 -3.30 -20.77 17.57
C GLY A 215 -2.61 -22.06 18.06
N LEU A 216 -2.67 -23.14 17.28
CA LEU A 216 -1.97 -24.39 17.60
C LEU A 216 -0.45 -24.24 17.59
N SER A 217 0.10 -23.34 16.76
CA SER A 217 1.54 -23.07 16.70
C SER A 217 2.01 -22.43 18.00
N PHE A 218 1.27 -21.41 18.45
CA PHE A 218 1.44 -20.79 19.76
C PHE A 218 1.41 -21.82 20.89
N LEU A 219 0.38 -22.66 20.93
CA LEU A 219 0.25 -23.71 21.94
C LEU A 219 1.40 -24.71 21.88
N THR A 220 1.80 -25.15 20.69
CA THR A 220 2.85 -26.16 20.50
C THR A 220 4.18 -25.66 21.06
N LEU A 221 4.59 -24.44 20.68
CA LEU A 221 5.83 -23.88 21.19
C LEU A 221 5.76 -23.56 22.69
N TYR A 222 4.58 -23.22 23.21
CA TYR A 222 4.38 -23.06 24.64
C TYR A 222 4.56 -24.38 25.40
N LEU A 223 4.01 -25.48 24.90
CA LEU A 223 4.17 -26.81 25.50
C LEU A 223 5.62 -27.31 25.43
N LEU A 224 6.39 -26.86 24.45
CA LEU A 224 7.82 -27.14 24.30
C LEU A 224 8.71 -26.20 25.14
N ASP A 225 8.11 -25.29 25.92
CA ASP A 225 8.81 -24.29 26.75
C ASP A 225 9.80 -23.40 25.97
N VAL A 226 9.54 -23.25 24.67
CA VAL A 226 10.26 -22.28 23.83
C VAL A 226 9.79 -20.90 24.22
N HIS A 227 10.69 -19.93 24.26
CA HIS A 227 10.41 -18.53 24.59
C HIS A 227 11.10 -17.64 23.56
N LEU A 228 10.33 -17.15 22.59
CA LEU A 228 10.85 -16.30 21.51
C LEU A 228 10.01 -15.04 21.37
N GLY A 229 10.69 -13.91 21.20
CA GLY A 229 10.07 -12.63 20.92
C GLY A 229 10.55 -12.03 19.61
N TYR A 230 9.88 -10.98 19.19
CA TYR A 230 10.24 -10.17 18.02
C TYR A 230 10.04 -8.69 18.33
N THR A 231 10.59 -7.81 17.50
CA THR A 231 10.35 -6.36 17.59
C THR A 231 9.49 -5.82 16.45
N PHE A 232 9.45 -6.55 15.33
CA PHE A 232 8.69 -6.16 14.16
C PHE A 232 7.51 -7.08 13.91
N SER A 233 7.74 -8.30 13.39
CA SER A 233 6.62 -9.16 12.98
C SER A 233 6.87 -10.66 13.16
N GLY A 234 8.06 -11.11 13.56
CA GLY A 234 8.32 -12.53 13.84
C GLY A 234 8.79 -13.35 12.63
N GLY A 235 9.45 -12.68 11.68
CA GLY A 235 10.13 -13.34 10.56
C GLY A 235 11.50 -13.92 10.92
N PHE A 236 12.19 -14.46 9.91
CA PHE A 236 13.54 -15.02 10.02
C PHE A 236 14.54 -14.03 10.63
N ILE A 237 14.43 -12.74 10.30
CA ILE A 237 15.32 -11.71 10.85
C ILE A 237 15.16 -11.62 12.37
N ASP A 238 13.93 -11.48 12.87
CA ASP A 238 13.64 -11.45 14.30
C ASP A 238 14.08 -12.77 14.98
N TYR A 239 13.81 -13.91 14.33
CA TYR A 239 14.20 -15.23 14.84
C TYR A 239 15.71 -15.34 15.07
N VAL A 240 16.51 -14.88 14.10
CA VAL A 240 17.98 -14.88 14.24
C VAL A 240 18.41 -13.89 15.32
N LEU A 241 17.92 -12.65 15.27
CA LEU A 241 18.38 -11.58 16.15
C LEU A 241 18.00 -11.79 17.62
N LEU A 242 16.82 -12.34 17.89
CA LEU A 242 16.24 -12.42 19.23
C LEU A 242 16.07 -13.85 19.75
N GLY A 243 16.21 -14.85 18.87
CA GLY A 243 16.23 -16.27 19.24
C GLY A 243 17.63 -16.87 19.18
N VAL A 244 18.20 -16.93 17.98
CA VAL A 244 19.46 -17.64 17.70
C VAL A 244 20.65 -16.95 18.35
N LEU A 245 20.82 -15.63 18.14
CA LEU A 245 21.99 -14.90 18.65
C LEU A 245 22.03 -14.82 20.17
N PRO A 246 20.92 -14.54 20.90
CA PRO A 246 20.94 -14.57 22.36
C PRO A 246 21.12 -15.99 22.91
N ASN A 247 20.67 -17.02 22.17
CA ASN A 247 20.80 -18.44 22.52
C ASN A 247 20.33 -18.76 23.96
N LYS A 248 19.23 -18.14 24.39
CA LYS A 248 18.67 -18.27 25.75
C LYS A 248 17.49 -19.26 25.84
N THR A 249 17.00 -19.75 24.71
CA THR A 249 15.93 -20.75 24.60
C THR A 249 16.35 -21.83 23.59
N GLN A 250 15.62 -22.94 23.53
CA GLN A 250 15.81 -23.99 22.53
C GLN A 250 15.27 -23.56 21.15
N TRP A 251 15.82 -22.47 20.61
CA TRP A 251 15.38 -21.82 19.37
C TRP A 251 15.28 -22.81 18.21
N TRP A 252 16.20 -23.78 18.16
CA TRP A 252 16.28 -24.79 17.11
C TRP A 252 15.03 -25.67 17.01
N LEU A 253 14.20 -25.78 18.06
CA LEU A 253 12.92 -26.50 18.03
C LEU A 253 11.90 -25.89 17.07
N VAL A 254 12.04 -24.61 16.73
CA VAL A 254 11.21 -23.97 15.69
C VAL A 254 11.41 -24.63 14.33
N ILE A 255 12.60 -25.16 14.03
CA ILE A 255 12.89 -25.79 12.74
C ILE A 255 12.08 -27.08 12.54
N PRO A 256 12.17 -28.12 13.41
CA PRO A 256 11.38 -29.33 13.23
C PRO A 256 9.87 -29.07 13.35
N VAL A 257 9.43 -28.17 14.24
CA VAL A 257 8.01 -27.78 14.33
C VAL A 257 7.57 -27.10 13.02
N GLY A 258 8.38 -26.16 12.52
CA GLY A 258 8.17 -25.48 11.26
C GLY A 258 8.07 -26.43 10.07
N LEU A 259 8.95 -27.43 9.97
CA LEU A 259 8.89 -28.45 8.91
C LEU A 259 7.60 -29.28 8.98
N VAL A 260 7.14 -29.64 10.18
CA VAL A 260 5.82 -30.28 10.35
C VAL A 260 4.70 -29.35 9.90
N TYR A 261 4.78 -28.06 10.23
CA TYR A 261 3.83 -27.05 9.79
C TYR A 261 3.84 -26.88 8.26
N ALA A 262 4.99 -26.88 7.61
CA ALA A 262 5.08 -26.83 6.14
C ALA A 262 4.32 -28.00 5.50
N VAL A 263 4.49 -29.22 6.04
CA VAL A 263 3.77 -30.41 5.58
C VAL A 263 2.27 -30.24 5.78
N ILE A 264 1.83 -29.87 6.99
CA ILE A 264 0.41 -29.68 7.31
C ILE A 264 -0.21 -28.62 6.39
N TYR A 265 0.39 -27.43 6.31
CA TYR A 265 -0.10 -26.33 5.49
C TYR A 265 -0.19 -26.72 4.02
N TYR A 266 0.85 -27.33 3.45
CA TYR A 266 0.84 -27.75 2.06
C TYR A 266 -0.33 -28.69 1.75
N PHE A 267 -0.51 -29.74 2.56
CA PHE A 267 -1.56 -30.73 2.32
C PHE A 267 -2.96 -30.16 2.59
N VAL A 268 -3.15 -29.40 3.67
CA VAL A 268 -4.44 -28.77 4.00
C VAL A 268 -4.87 -27.79 2.92
N PHE A 269 -3.99 -26.87 2.52
CA PHE A 269 -4.28 -25.90 1.47
C PHE A 269 -4.58 -26.61 0.16
N ARG A 270 -3.69 -27.51 -0.29
CA ARG A 270 -3.88 -28.22 -1.55
C ARG A 270 -5.17 -29.04 -1.56
N PHE A 271 -5.46 -29.75 -0.48
CA PHE A 271 -6.68 -30.56 -0.36
C PHE A 271 -7.94 -29.69 -0.43
N LEU A 272 -8.03 -28.63 0.37
CA LEU A 272 -9.21 -27.78 0.44
C LEU A 272 -9.41 -26.98 -0.85
N ILE A 273 -8.34 -26.44 -1.44
CA ILE A 273 -8.39 -25.73 -2.72
C ILE A 273 -8.97 -26.64 -3.82
N VAL A 274 -8.52 -27.90 -3.91
CA VAL A 274 -9.02 -28.84 -4.91
C VAL A 274 -10.43 -29.34 -4.57
N LYS A 275 -10.69 -29.73 -3.32
CA LYS A 275 -11.95 -30.35 -2.88
C LYS A 275 -13.12 -29.38 -2.92
N LEU A 276 -12.91 -28.14 -2.48
CA LEU A 276 -13.93 -27.10 -2.43
C LEU A 276 -13.89 -26.17 -3.66
N LYS A 277 -12.99 -26.45 -4.62
CA LYS A 277 -12.83 -25.72 -5.88
C LYS A 277 -12.64 -24.21 -5.66
N TYR A 278 -11.86 -23.83 -4.66
CA TYR A 278 -11.55 -22.43 -4.41
C TYR A 278 -10.83 -21.78 -5.59
N LYS A 279 -11.22 -20.54 -5.89
CA LYS A 279 -10.68 -19.68 -6.94
C LYS A 279 -9.44 -18.91 -6.45
N THR A 280 -8.51 -19.62 -5.82
CA THR A 280 -7.22 -19.04 -5.41
C THR A 280 -6.47 -18.51 -6.64
N PRO A 281 -5.47 -17.62 -6.47
CA PRO A 281 -4.74 -17.01 -7.59
C PRO A 281 -4.35 -18.02 -8.68
N GLY A 282 -4.72 -17.72 -9.93
CA GLY A 282 -4.48 -18.59 -11.08
C GLY A 282 -5.44 -19.78 -11.25
N ARG A 283 -6.48 -19.90 -10.41
CA ARG A 283 -7.59 -20.87 -10.57
C ARG A 283 -8.92 -20.22 -10.94
N GLU A 284 -8.93 -18.92 -11.21
CA GLU A 284 -10.09 -18.24 -11.78
C GLU A 284 -10.53 -18.98 -13.05
N ASP A 285 -11.84 -19.05 -13.29
CA ASP A 285 -12.30 -19.49 -14.60
C ASP A 285 -11.65 -18.58 -15.65
N LYS A 286 -11.41 -19.10 -16.87
CA LYS A 286 -11.15 -18.15 -17.95
C LYS A 286 -12.30 -17.18 -17.83
N GLN A 287 -12.03 -15.88 -17.63
CA GLN A 287 -13.03 -14.88 -17.97
C GLN A 287 -13.55 -15.37 -19.33
N SER A 288 -14.83 -15.75 -19.40
CA SER A 288 -15.53 -15.75 -20.68
C SER A 288 -15.02 -14.51 -21.32
N GLN A 289 -14.27 -14.63 -22.44
CA GLN A 289 -13.61 -13.53 -23.13
C GLN A 289 -14.45 -12.31 -22.82
N ALA A 290 -13.95 -11.46 -21.92
CA ALA A 290 -14.67 -10.25 -21.60
C ALA A 290 -14.98 -9.73 -22.98
N VAL A 291 -16.27 -9.60 -23.32
CA VAL A 291 -16.62 -8.92 -24.56
C VAL A 291 -15.81 -7.66 -24.43
N THR A 292 -14.79 -7.54 -25.27
CA THR A 292 -13.94 -6.36 -25.30
C THR A 292 -14.86 -5.32 -25.90
N ALA A 293 -15.84 -4.89 -25.10
CA ALA A 293 -16.42 -3.59 -25.22
C ALA A 293 -15.19 -2.72 -25.25
N SER A 294 -14.94 -2.13 -26.41
CA SER A 294 -13.84 -1.21 -26.60
C SER A 294 -13.83 -0.25 -25.40
N ALA A 295 -12.68 0.33 -25.04
CA ALA A 295 -12.63 1.30 -23.94
C ALA A 295 -13.68 2.43 -24.08
N THR A 296 -14.23 2.62 -25.28
CA THR A 296 -15.31 3.54 -25.64
C THR A 296 -16.69 3.08 -25.15
N GLU A 297 -16.94 1.76 -25.12
CA GLU A 297 -18.25 1.16 -24.81
C GLU A 297 -18.39 0.78 -23.33
N LEU A 298 -17.28 0.62 -22.61
CA LEU A 298 -17.29 0.22 -21.20
C LEU A 298 -18.12 1.17 -20.31
N PRO A 299 -17.99 2.51 -20.38
CA PRO A 299 -18.78 3.41 -19.54
C PRO A 299 -20.28 3.39 -19.88
N TYR A 300 -20.63 3.18 -21.16
CA TYR A 300 -22.03 2.99 -21.58
C TYR A 300 -22.61 1.69 -21.02
N ALA A 301 -21.84 0.59 -21.10
CA ALA A 301 -22.26 -0.70 -20.58
C ALA A 301 -22.36 -0.70 -19.04
N VAL A 302 -21.45 -0.01 -18.34
CA VAL A 302 -21.50 0.16 -16.88
C VAL A 302 -22.70 1.02 -16.48
N LEU A 303 -23.00 2.10 -17.22
CA LEU A 303 -24.19 2.92 -17.01
C LEU A 303 -25.49 2.11 -17.18
N GLU A 304 -25.57 1.28 -18.22
CA GLU A 304 -26.72 0.42 -18.47
C GLU A 304 -26.86 -0.66 -17.39
N ALA A 305 -25.75 -1.29 -17.00
CA ALA A 305 -25.73 -2.27 -15.92
C ALA A 305 -26.10 -1.67 -14.55
N MET A 306 -25.93 -0.36 -14.35
CA MET A 306 -26.42 0.36 -13.17
C MET A 306 -27.93 0.72 -13.25
N GLY A 307 -28.64 0.27 -14.30
CA GLY A 307 -30.07 0.53 -14.53
C GLY A 307 -30.33 1.79 -15.36
N GLY A 308 -29.30 2.31 -16.05
CA GLY A 308 -29.36 3.48 -16.91
C GLY A 308 -29.38 4.83 -16.19
N LYS A 309 -29.31 5.93 -16.95
CA LYS A 309 -29.25 7.32 -16.44
C LYS A 309 -30.37 7.65 -15.44
N ALA A 310 -31.60 7.15 -15.69
CA ALA A 310 -32.75 7.42 -14.84
C ALA A 310 -32.65 6.75 -13.45
N ASN A 311 -31.84 5.70 -13.33
CA ASN A 311 -31.64 5.00 -12.07
C ASN A 311 -30.52 5.60 -11.20
N ILE A 312 -29.66 6.47 -11.76
CA ILE A 312 -28.56 7.10 -11.02
C ILE A 312 -29.04 8.37 -10.33
N LYS A 313 -28.89 8.42 -9.01
CA LYS A 313 -29.18 9.59 -8.18
C LYS A 313 -27.90 10.39 -7.85
N HIS A 314 -26.81 9.71 -7.55
CA HIS A 314 -25.49 10.31 -7.33
C HIS A 314 -24.40 9.40 -7.87
N LEU A 315 -23.41 9.97 -8.55
CA LEU A 315 -22.30 9.25 -9.16
C LEU A 315 -20.98 9.79 -8.61
N ASP A 316 -20.20 8.93 -7.98
CA ASP A 316 -18.91 9.26 -7.37
C ASP A 316 -17.91 8.11 -7.56
N ALA A 317 -16.62 8.35 -7.30
CA ALA A 317 -15.61 7.31 -7.32
C ALA A 317 -14.51 7.57 -6.27
N CYS A 318 -13.88 6.48 -5.85
CA CYS A 318 -12.58 6.50 -5.20
C CYS A 318 -11.58 5.79 -6.10
N ILE A 319 -10.29 5.83 -5.72
CA ILE A 319 -9.17 5.25 -6.49
C ILE A 319 -9.51 3.87 -7.06
N THR A 320 -10.14 2.99 -6.28
CA THR A 320 -10.43 1.61 -6.72
C THR A 320 -11.91 1.27 -6.87
N ARG A 321 -12.83 2.19 -6.57
CA ARG A 321 -14.27 1.87 -6.50
C ARG A 321 -15.14 2.95 -7.12
N LEU A 322 -15.99 2.56 -8.06
CA LEU A 322 -17.11 3.35 -8.56
C LEU A 322 -18.26 3.27 -7.55
N ARG A 323 -18.75 4.41 -7.07
CA ARG A 323 -19.81 4.52 -6.04
C ARG A 323 -21.05 5.18 -6.64
N VAL A 324 -22.13 4.43 -6.77
CA VAL A 324 -23.36 4.88 -7.42
C VAL A 324 -24.52 4.79 -6.43
N GLU A 325 -25.07 5.94 -6.03
CA GLU A 325 -26.36 5.96 -5.34
C GLU A 325 -27.46 5.78 -6.40
N VAL A 326 -28.23 4.70 -6.29
CA VAL A 326 -29.30 4.36 -7.23
C VAL A 326 -30.70 4.60 -6.64
N ASN A 327 -31.66 4.89 -7.50
CA ASN A 327 -33.07 5.06 -7.14
C ASN A 327 -33.74 3.71 -6.84
N ASP A 328 -33.40 2.67 -7.61
CA ASP A 328 -33.92 1.31 -7.46
C ASP A 328 -32.79 0.28 -7.66
N LYS A 329 -32.49 -0.47 -6.60
CA LYS A 329 -31.42 -1.48 -6.62
C LYS A 329 -31.76 -2.68 -7.48
N SER A 330 -33.05 -3.00 -7.65
CA SER A 330 -33.47 -4.19 -8.41
C SER A 330 -33.17 -4.08 -9.90
N LYS A 331 -32.87 -2.88 -10.39
CA LYS A 331 -32.50 -2.59 -11.78
C LYS A 331 -30.99 -2.67 -12.04
N VAL A 332 -30.19 -2.98 -11.02
CA VAL A 332 -28.73 -3.06 -11.13
C VAL A 332 -28.33 -4.51 -11.45
N ASP A 333 -27.68 -4.69 -12.60
CA ASP A 333 -27.15 -5.97 -13.06
C ASP A 333 -25.78 -6.25 -12.44
N VAL A 334 -25.81 -6.79 -11.22
CA VAL A 334 -24.59 -7.16 -10.47
C VAL A 334 -23.72 -8.19 -11.21
N PRO A 335 -24.27 -9.25 -11.84
CA PRO A 335 -23.52 -10.11 -12.75
C PRO A 335 -22.88 -9.34 -13.91
N GLY A 336 -23.65 -8.50 -14.62
CA GLY A 336 -23.15 -7.70 -15.75
C GLY A 336 -21.99 -6.78 -15.37
N LEU A 337 -22.05 -6.13 -14.20
CA LEU A 337 -20.94 -5.30 -13.71
C LEU A 337 -19.63 -6.09 -13.49
N LYS A 338 -19.73 -7.36 -13.06
CA LYS A 338 -18.56 -8.24 -12.92
C LYS A 338 -18.04 -8.68 -14.28
N ASP A 339 -18.93 -8.94 -15.23
CA ASP A 339 -18.57 -9.28 -16.62
C ASP A 339 -17.88 -8.11 -17.32
N LEU A 340 -18.23 -6.87 -16.95
CA LEU A 340 -17.58 -5.63 -17.41
C LEU A 340 -16.24 -5.35 -16.71
N GLY A 341 -15.74 -6.24 -15.85
CA GLY A 341 -14.41 -6.13 -15.24
C GLY A 341 -14.38 -5.64 -13.79
N ALA A 342 -15.53 -5.56 -13.10
CA ALA A 342 -15.52 -5.29 -11.66
C ALA A 342 -15.02 -6.51 -10.89
N SER A 343 -13.92 -6.36 -10.15
CA SER A 343 -13.39 -7.39 -9.23
C SER A 343 -14.35 -7.74 -8.09
N GLY A 344 -15.31 -6.87 -7.81
CA GLY A 344 -16.38 -7.09 -6.85
C GLY A 344 -17.44 -5.99 -6.91
N VAL A 345 -18.66 -6.30 -6.42
CA VAL A 345 -19.75 -5.33 -6.27
C VAL A 345 -20.31 -5.46 -4.86
N LEU A 346 -20.40 -4.34 -4.14
CA LEU A 346 -20.87 -4.25 -2.76
C LEU A 346 -22.15 -3.41 -2.68
N GLU A 347 -23.09 -3.81 -1.82
CA GLU A 347 -24.33 -3.09 -1.57
C GLU A 347 -24.32 -2.45 -0.19
N VAL A 348 -24.42 -1.12 -0.13
CA VAL A 348 -24.47 -0.36 1.13
C VAL A 348 -25.66 0.59 1.11
N GLY A 349 -26.81 0.14 1.65
CA GLY A 349 -28.06 0.89 1.49
C GLY A 349 -28.39 1.04 0.00
N ASN A 350 -28.76 2.24 -0.46
CA ASN A 350 -29.01 2.52 -1.88
C ASN A 350 -27.73 2.81 -2.68
N ASN A 351 -26.55 2.62 -2.09
CA ASN A 351 -25.27 2.89 -2.74
C ASN A 351 -24.62 1.57 -3.20
N MET A 352 -24.50 1.41 -4.52
CA MET A 352 -23.87 0.28 -5.18
C MET A 352 -22.40 0.63 -5.45
N GLN A 353 -21.47 -0.21 -5.00
CA GLN A 353 -20.04 0.02 -5.18
C GLN A 353 -19.41 -1.07 -6.05
N ALA A 354 -18.98 -0.74 -7.26
CA ALA A 354 -18.28 -1.65 -8.16
C ALA A 354 -16.76 -1.38 -8.12
N ILE A 355 -15.94 -2.42 -7.99
CA ILE A 355 -14.50 -2.33 -7.80
C ILE A 355 -13.78 -2.56 -9.14
N PHE A 356 -13.60 -1.50 -9.93
CA PHE A 356 -12.87 -1.54 -11.22
C PHE A 356 -11.37 -1.24 -11.07
N GLY A 357 -10.87 -1.10 -9.84
CA GLY A 357 -9.48 -0.68 -9.60
C GLY A 357 -9.25 0.76 -10.04
N PRO A 358 -8.00 1.15 -10.40
CA PRO A 358 -7.62 2.52 -10.75
C PRO A 358 -8.51 3.19 -11.82
N LYS A 359 -9.17 2.39 -12.67
CA LYS A 359 -10.08 2.84 -13.74
C LYS A 359 -11.42 3.41 -13.22
N SER A 360 -11.70 3.28 -11.92
CA SER A 360 -13.00 3.65 -11.34
C SER A 360 -13.32 5.15 -11.46
N ASP A 361 -12.31 6.01 -11.33
CA ASP A 361 -12.50 7.46 -11.45
C ASP A 361 -12.71 7.88 -12.92
N GLN A 362 -11.97 7.26 -13.84
CA GLN A 362 -12.16 7.44 -15.27
C GLN A 362 -13.57 7.03 -15.72
N ILE A 363 -14.02 5.82 -15.34
CA ILE A 363 -15.36 5.32 -15.65
C ILE A 363 -16.44 6.27 -15.12
N LYS A 364 -16.27 6.82 -13.91
CA LYS A 364 -17.18 7.83 -13.35
C LYS A 364 -17.22 9.09 -14.20
N HIS A 365 -16.07 9.60 -14.62
CA HIS A 365 -15.99 10.81 -15.43
C HIS A 365 -16.68 10.61 -16.79
N GLU A 366 -16.39 9.49 -17.47
CA GLU A 366 -16.98 9.15 -18.76
C GLU A 366 -18.49 8.90 -18.66
N MET A 367 -18.95 8.19 -17.64
CA MET A 367 -20.39 8.03 -17.35
C MET A 367 -21.07 9.39 -17.13
N GLN A 368 -20.41 10.33 -16.45
CA GLN A 368 -20.95 11.67 -16.23
C GLN A 368 -21.04 12.47 -17.54
N GLN A 369 -20.06 12.36 -18.43
CA GLN A 369 -20.10 12.95 -19.77
C GLN A 369 -21.22 12.35 -20.63
N ILE A 370 -21.39 11.03 -20.59
CA ILE A 370 -22.48 10.32 -21.28
C ILE A 370 -23.84 10.77 -20.75
N MET A 371 -23.99 10.88 -19.44
CA MET A 371 -25.22 11.38 -18.81
C MET A 371 -25.53 12.83 -19.24
N ASN A 372 -24.51 13.61 -19.58
CA ASN A 372 -24.66 14.99 -20.06
C ASN A 372 -24.83 15.10 -21.58
N GLY A 373 -24.82 13.99 -22.32
CA GLY A 373 -25.05 13.95 -23.76
C GLY A 373 -23.81 14.24 -24.61
N GLN A 374 -22.60 14.09 -24.06
CA GLN A 374 -21.34 14.24 -24.79
C GLN A 374 -20.92 12.87 -25.37
N VAL A 375 -20.37 12.86 -26.60
CA VAL A 375 -19.83 11.66 -27.26
C VAL A 375 -18.41 11.44 -26.77
N VAL A 376 -18.12 10.25 -26.23
CA VAL A 376 -16.80 9.88 -25.72
C VAL A 376 -15.97 9.28 -26.86
N GLU A 377 -14.95 9.99 -27.35
CA GLU A 377 -13.88 9.42 -28.19
C GLU A 377 -12.64 9.21 -27.33
N ASN A 378 -12.06 7.99 -27.37
CA ASN A 378 -10.98 7.60 -26.46
C ASN A 378 -9.63 8.26 -26.77
N PRO A 379 -8.86 8.65 -25.73
CA PRO A 379 -7.42 8.48 -25.66
C PRO A 379 -7.06 7.03 -25.30
N THR A 380 -6.05 6.47 -25.96
CA THR A 380 -5.54 5.10 -25.84
C THR A 380 -5.16 4.74 -24.39
N THR A 381 -5.62 3.59 -23.89
CA THR A 381 -5.23 3.03 -22.58
C THR A 381 -4.21 1.90 -22.76
N MET A 382 -3.20 1.95 -21.89
CA MET A 382 -2.15 0.98 -21.66
C MET A 382 -2.70 -0.40 -21.29
N GLU A 383 -2.24 -1.44 -21.97
CA GLU A 383 -2.22 -2.82 -21.46
C GLU A 383 -0.76 -3.30 -21.39
N ASP A 384 -0.39 -3.79 -20.21
CA ASP A 384 0.86 -4.47 -19.89
C ASP A 384 0.96 -5.77 -20.71
N ASP A 385 1.97 -5.87 -21.57
CA ASP A 385 2.37 -7.14 -22.15
C ASP A 385 3.91 -7.28 -22.09
N LYS A 386 4.40 -7.91 -21.02
CA LYS A 386 5.68 -8.63 -21.01
C LYS A 386 5.53 -9.87 -20.12
N ASP A 387 5.73 -11.05 -20.70
CA ASP A 387 7.08 -11.62 -20.69
C ASP A 387 7.18 -12.94 -21.50
N GLU A 388 7.90 -12.86 -22.62
CA GLU A 388 8.25 -13.95 -23.53
C GLU A 388 9.21 -15.01 -22.95
N THR A 389 9.30 -16.16 -23.64
CA THR A 389 10.51 -16.75 -24.28
C THR A 389 10.30 -18.26 -24.48
N VAL A 390 10.72 -19.02 -25.51
CA VAL A 390 11.15 -18.88 -26.92
C VAL A 390 11.12 -20.32 -27.46
N VAL A 391 10.60 -20.60 -28.67
CA VAL A 391 11.22 -21.58 -29.60
C VAL A 391 10.96 -21.18 -31.05
N VAL A 392 12.04 -21.26 -31.84
CA VAL A 392 12.31 -20.78 -33.20
C VAL A 392 11.46 -21.41 -34.30
N ALA A 393 10.99 -20.59 -35.25
CA ALA A 393 11.05 -20.86 -36.70
C ALA A 393 10.88 -19.55 -37.48
N GLU A 394 11.80 -19.30 -38.42
CA GLU A 394 11.85 -18.13 -39.31
C GLU A 394 10.56 -17.95 -40.13
N ASP A 395 10.09 -16.71 -40.26
CA ASP A 395 9.75 -16.20 -41.60
C ASP A 395 9.85 -14.68 -41.68
N LYS A 396 10.33 -14.19 -42.82
CA LYS A 396 10.64 -12.79 -43.11
C LYS A 396 9.35 -12.01 -43.41
N SER A 397 9.06 -10.98 -42.60
CA SER A 397 8.27 -9.83 -43.05
C SER A 397 8.61 -8.59 -42.24
N ALA A 398 8.91 -7.50 -42.93
CA ALA A 398 9.45 -6.26 -42.39
C ALA A 398 8.52 -5.58 -41.37
N THR A 399 9.03 -5.33 -40.16
CA THR A 399 8.52 -4.34 -39.21
C THR A 399 9.37 -3.08 -39.31
N SER A 400 8.73 -1.96 -39.62
CA SER A 400 9.29 -0.63 -39.49
C SER A 400 9.46 -0.33 -38.00
N GLU A 401 10.69 -0.23 -37.49
CA GLU A 401 10.98 0.30 -36.14
C GLU A 401 10.48 1.75 -36.06
N LEU A 402 9.55 2.05 -35.16
CA LEU A 402 9.09 3.41 -34.86
C LEU A 402 10.08 4.05 -33.88
N SER A 403 10.97 4.92 -34.37
CA SER A 403 11.89 5.70 -33.53
C SER A 403 11.23 7.02 -33.09
N HIS A 404 11.27 7.35 -31.80
CA HIS A 404 10.71 8.59 -31.25
C HIS A 404 11.83 9.56 -30.85
N ILE A 405 11.85 10.75 -31.44
CA ILE A 405 12.86 11.78 -31.12
C ILE A 405 12.30 12.72 -30.05
N VAL A 406 13.01 12.85 -28.93
CA VAL A 406 12.68 13.78 -27.85
C VAL A 406 13.72 14.90 -27.84
N HIS A 407 13.26 16.14 -27.92
CA HIS A 407 14.12 17.32 -27.81
C HIS A 407 14.17 17.83 -26.37
N ALA A 408 15.22 18.56 -26.02
CA ALA A 408 15.39 19.11 -24.68
C ALA A 408 14.27 20.12 -24.36
N PRO A 409 13.46 19.88 -23.32
CA PRO A 409 12.39 20.78 -22.93
C PRO A 409 12.89 21.97 -22.10
N LEU A 410 14.14 21.91 -21.61
CA LEU A 410 14.81 22.95 -20.82
C LEU A 410 16.24 23.18 -21.34
N THR A 411 16.80 24.35 -21.06
CA THR A 411 18.23 24.64 -21.25
C THR A 411 18.97 24.42 -19.94
N GLY A 412 20.03 23.61 -19.92
CA GLY A 412 20.75 23.31 -18.69
C GLY A 412 21.82 22.23 -18.81
N GLU A 413 22.24 21.71 -17.67
CA GLU A 413 23.20 20.61 -17.58
C GLU A 413 22.45 19.29 -17.48
N VAL A 414 22.75 18.36 -18.37
CA VAL A 414 22.20 17.01 -18.40
C VAL A 414 22.84 16.17 -17.29
N THR A 415 22.02 15.42 -16.57
CA THR A 415 22.43 14.57 -15.44
C THR A 415 21.77 13.19 -15.56
N PRO A 416 22.50 12.08 -15.35
CA PRO A 416 21.93 10.74 -15.36
C PRO A 416 20.85 10.60 -14.31
N LEU A 417 19.81 9.81 -14.61
CA LEU A 417 18.72 9.61 -13.66
C LEU A 417 19.22 8.98 -12.34
N SER A 418 20.25 8.11 -12.41
CA SER A 418 20.90 7.50 -11.24
C SER A 418 21.55 8.49 -10.26
N GLU A 419 21.85 9.71 -10.70
CA GLU A 419 22.44 10.77 -9.87
C GLU A 419 21.38 11.72 -9.28
N VAL A 420 20.11 11.54 -9.63
CA VAL A 420 19.01 12.32 -9.07
C VAL A 420 18.85 11.97 -7.58
N PRO A 421 18.84 12.95 -6.65
CA PRO A 421 18.76 12.69 -5.21
C PRO A 421 17.32 12.36 -4.74
N ASP A 422 16.66 11.45 -5.46
CA ASP A 422 15.35 10.88 -5.15
C ASP A 422 15.26 9.44 -5.66
N GLN A 423 14.88 8.51 -4.77
CA GLN A 423 14.91 7.07 -5.05
C GLN A 423 13.90 6.66 -6.13
N VAL A 424 12.76 7.35 -6.24
CA VAL A 424 11.72 7.04 -7.24
C VAL A 424 12.26 7.27 -8.65
N PHE A 425 13.05 8.32 -8.82
CA PHE A 425 13.68 8.64 -10.10
C PHE A 425 14.97 7.85 -10.32
N SER A 426 15.87 7.79 -9.33
CA SER A 426 17.18 7.14 -9.52
C SER A 426 17.12 5.63 -9.69
N GLU A 427 16.09 4.97 -9.15
CA GLU A 427 15.82 3.54 -9.37
C GLU A 427 14.88 3.27 -10.55
N LYS A 428 14.54 4.31 -11.35
CA LYS A 428 13.68 4.20 -12.54
C LYS A 428 12.28 3.63 -12.25
N MET A 429 11.76 3.81 -11.03
CA MET A 429 10.46 3.24 -10.61
C MET A 429 9.28 3.81 -11.40
N MET A 430 9.41 5.05 -11.91
CA MET A 430 8.39 5.72 -12.74
C MET A 430 8.67 5.64 -14.24
N GLY A 431 9.76 5.00 -14.66
CA GLY A 431 10.21 4.95 -16.05
C GLY A 431 11.68 5.31 -16.22
N ASP A 432 12.20 5.12 -17.44
CA ASP A 432 13.58 5.47 -17.79
C ASP A 432 13.64 6.87 -18.43
N GLY A 433 14.79 7.53 -18.34
CA GLY A 433 14.96 8.89 -18.85
C GLY A 433 16.24 9.54 -18.38
N ILE A 434 16.22 10.87 -18.37
CA ILE A 434 17.36 11.69 -17.98
C ILE A 434 16.87 12.92 -17.22
N ALA A 435 17.73 13.54 -16.43
CA ALA A 435 17.38 14.77 -15.74
C ALA A 435 18.15 15.95 -16.33
N ILE A 436 17.57 17.15 -16.24
CA ILE A 436 18.25 18.40 -16.59
C ILE A 436 18.26 19.29 -15.35
N LYS A 437 19.44 19.82 -15.00
CA LYS A 437 19.58 20.91 -14.06
C LYS A 437 19.40 22.24 -14.82
N PRO A 438 18.26 22.92 -14.66
CA PRO A 438 17.92 24.07 -15.48
C PRO A 438 18.79 25.30 -15.20
N SER A 439 19.11 26.01 -16.28
CA SER A 439 19.70 27.35 -16.25
C SER A 439 18.67 28.47 -16.43
N GLN A 440 17.49 28.13 -16.96
CA GLN A 440 16.38 29.05 -17.22
C GLN A 440 15.06 28.44 -16.71
N GLY A 441 14.15 29.30 -16.28
CA GLY A 441 12.87 28.94 -15.66
C GLY A 441 11.74 28.69 -16.65
N GLU A 442 11.98 27.96 -17.74
CA GLU A 442 10.99 27.67 -18.77
C GLU A 442 11.01 26.19 -19.17
N VAL A 443 9.82 25.58 -19.30
CA VAL A 443 9.61 24.25 -19.88
C VAL A 443 8.84 24.39 -21.17
N ARG A 444 9.35 23.78 -22.22
CA ARG A 444 8.73 23.77 -23.56
C ARG A 444 8.44 22.36 -24.04
N ALA A 445 7.52 22.23 -24.99
CA ALA A 445 7.16 20.94 -25.56
C ALA A 445 8.36 20.29 -26.29
N PRO A 446 8.74 19.05 -25.94
CA PRO A 446 9.89 18.36 -26.53
C PRO A 446 9.58 17.70 -27.89
N PHE A 447 8.30 17.60 -28.26
CA PHE A 447 7.80 17.03 -29.51
C PHE A 447 6.38 17.56 -29.81
N ASN A 448 5.85 17.24 -30.99
CA ASN A 448 4.44 17.46 -31.30
C ASN A 448 3.57 16.39 -30.62
N GLY A 449 2.45 16.80 -30.05
CA GLY A 449 1.58 15.89 -29.31
C GLY A 449 0.48 16.61 -28.54
N LYS A 450 0.08 16.02 -27.41
CA LYS A 450 -1.01 16.50 -26.57
C LYS A 450 -0.60 16.52 -25.10
N VAL A 451 -1.07 17.53 -24.37
CA VAL A 451 -0.96 17.57 -22.91
C VAL A 451 -1.91 16.52 -22.33
N GLN A 452 -1.35 15.45 -21.78
CA GLN A 452 -2.10 14.31 -21.26
C GLN A 452 -2.64 14.59 -19.86
N MET A 453 -1.81 15.19 -18.99
CA MET A 453 -2.19 15.47 -17.61
C MET A 453 -1.40 16.66 -17.04
N ILE A 454 -2.05 17.43 -16.17
CA ILE A 454 -1.43 18.54 -15.44
C ILE A 454 -1.68 18.34 -13.96
N PHE A 455 -0.62 18.38 -13.15
CA PHE A 455 -0.75 18.18 -11.70
C PHE A 455 -1.37 19.44 -11.04
N PRO A 456 -2.20 19.31 -9.98
CA PRO A 456 -2.86 20.45 -9.34
C PRO A 456 -1.89 21.54 -8.85
N THR A 457 -0.69 21.15 -8.43
CA THR A 457 0.39 22.06 -7.99
C THR A 457 1.32 22.49 -9.12
N LYS A 458 1.01 22.17 -10.38
CA LYS A 458 1.66 22.67 -11.61
C LYS A 458 3.16 22.41 -11.76
N HIS A 459 3.75 21.62 -10.87
CA HIS A 459 5.17 21.30 -10.84
C HIS A 459 5.57 20.20 -11.84
N ALA A 460 4.61 19.48 -12.40
CA ALA A 460 4.85 18.42 -13.37
C ALA A 460 3.78 18.44 -14.46
N ILE A 461 4.16 17.94 -15.64
CA ILE A 461 3.29 17.84 -16.82
C ILE A 461 3.55 16.53 -17.55
N GLY A 462 2.48 15.82 -17.88
CA GLY A 462 2.51 14.62 -18.72
C GLY A 462 2.12 14.96 -20.16
N LEU A 463 2.91 14.50 -21.11
CA LEU A 463 2.73 14.73 -22.54
C LEU A 463 2.67 13.40 -23.28
N VAL A 464 1.88 13.31 -24.34
CA VAL A 464 1.89 12.17 -25.27
C VAL A 464 2.21 12.69 -26.66
N SER A 465 3.20 12.12 -27.35
CA SER A 465 3.56 12.53 -28.71
C SER A 465 2.51 12.06 -29.74
N ASP A 466 2.50 12.64 -30.94
CA ASP A 466 1.67 12.17 -32.06
C ASP A 466 1.95 10.70 -32.43
N SER A 467 3.17 10.24 -32.14
CA SER A 467 3.59 8.85 -32.32
C SER A 467 3.25 7.94 -31.14
N GLY A 468 2.68 8.49 -30.06
CA GLY A 468 2.22 7.75 -28.89
C GLY A 468 3.23 7.64 -27.75
N LEU A 469 4.37 8.35 -27.77
CA LEU A 469 5.36 8.35 -26.69
C LEU A 469 4.84 9.17 -25.49
N GLU A 470 4.72 8.55 -24.32
CA GLU A 470 4.38 9.28 -23.09
C GLU A 470 5.61 9.76 -22.34
N LEU A 471 5.63 11.04 -22.00
CA LEU A 471 6.74 11.72 -21.35
C LEU A 471 6.23 12.53 -20.15
N LEU A 472 6.82 12.30 -18.98
CA LEU A 472 6.63 13.10 -17.78
C LEU A 472 7.80 14.06 -17.61
N ILE A 473 7.52 15.36 -17.50
CA ILE A 473 8.49 16.38 -17.10
C ILE A 473 8.14 16.81 -15.68
N HIS A 474 9.03 16.55 -14.72
CA HIS A 474 8.84 16.87 -13.31
C HIS A 474 9.84 17.95 -12.86
N ILE A 475 9.37 19.17 -12.62
CA ILE A 475 10.24 20.32 -12.31
C ILE A 475 10.69 20.23 -10.85
N GLY A 476 12.00 20.10 -10.63
CA GLY A 476 12.59 19.99 -9.29
C GLY A 476 12.21 18.71 -8.54
N LEU A 477 12.64 18.60 -7.28
CA LEU A 477 12.29 17.51 -6.37
C LEU A 477 11.52 18.03 -5.16
N ASP A 478 10.53 17.26 -4.70
CA ASP A 478 9.62 17.62 -3.59
C ASP A 478 8.79 18.91 -3.84
N THR A 479 8.70 19.36 -5.08
CA THR A 479 8.05 20.63 -5.49
C THR A 479 6.53 20.62 -5.31
N VAL A 480 5.90 19.46 -5.14
CA VAL A 480 4.50 19.36 -4.71
C VAL A 480 4.21 20.13 -3.41
N LYS A 481 5.18 20.21 -2.49
CA LYS A 481 5.06 20.92 -1.20
C LYS A 481 4.94 22.44 -1.35
N LEU A 482 5.30 22.98 -2.52
CA LEU A 482 5.22 24.40 -2.83
C LEU A 482 3.79 24.84 -3.16
N ASN A 483 2.82 23.91 -3.22
CA ASN A 483 1.39 24.20 -3.44
C ASN A 483 1.11 25.05 -4.70
N GLY A 484 1.95 24.94 -5.73
CA GLY A 484 1.83 25.72 -6.97
C GLY A 484 2.44 27.12 -6.93
N GLU A 485 3.05 27.53 -5.82
CA GLU A 485 3.84 28.76 -5.76
C GLU A 485 5.12 28.63 -6.60
N GLY A 486 5.41 29.65 -7.41
CA GLY A 486 6.57 29.66 -8.30
C GLY A 486 6.33 29.02 -9.67
N PHE A 487 5.11 28.55 -9.98
CA PHE A 487 4.77 27.95 -11.29
C PHE A 487 3.64 28.70 -12.00
N THR A 488 3.85 29.03 -13.27
CA THR A 488 2.85 29.63 -14.17
C THR A 488 2.66 28.73 -15.37
N LEU A 489 1.46 28.14 -15.46
CA LEU A 489 1.07 27.22 -16.52
C LEU A 489 0.49 28.00 -17.72
N HIS A 490 0.88 27.63 -18.94
CA HIS A 490 0.46 28.27 -20.20
C HIS A 490 -0.38 27.37 -21.10
N VAL A 491 -0.66 26.14 -20.66
CA VAL A 491 -1.43 25.14 -21.40
C VAL A 491 -2.52 24.51 -20.54
N GLU A 492 -3.54 23.96 -21.17
CA GLU A 492 -4.63 23.23 -20.53
C GLU A 492 -4.55 21.73 -20.80
N GLU A 493 -5.15 20.94 -19.92
CA GLU A 493 -5.22 19.49 -20.10
C GLU A 493 -6.02 19.16 -21.37
N GLY A 494 -5.47 18.29 -22.20
CA GLY A 494 -6.03 17.95 -23.51
C GLY A 494 -5.66 18.90 -24.65
N GLN A 495 -4.89 19.96 -24.41
CA GLN A 495 -4.43 20.87 -25.46
C GLN A 495 -3.37 20.19 -26.37
N GLU A 496 -3.49 20.36 -27.68
CA GLU A 496 -2.44 20.01 -28.64
C GLU A 496 -1.27 20.99 -28.57
N VAL A 497 -0.05 20.47 -28.58
CA VAL A 497 1.19 21.24 -28.50
C VAL A 497 2.13 20.86 -29.64
N LYS A 498 2.84 21.85 -30.17
CA LYS A 498 3.93 21.65 -31.13
C LYS A 498 5.25 21.74 -30.40
N GLN A 499 6.26 21.04 -30.92
CA GLN A 499 7.62 21.13 -30.40
C GLN A 499 8.04 22.60 -30.24
N GLY A 500 8.39 22.95 -29.01
CA GLY A 500 8.84 24.28 -28.61
C GLY A 500 7.80 25.24 -28.07
N ASP A 501 6.52 24.86 -28.10
CA ASP A 501 5.47 25.60 -27.41
C ASP A 501 5.77 25.72 -25.92
N LEU A 502 5.48 26.89 -25.35
CA LEU A 502 5.73 27.15 -23.94
C LEU A 502 4.68 26.45 -23.07
N LEU A 503 5.13 25.61 -22.14
CA LEU A 503 4.25 24.83 -21.26
C LEU A 503 4.14 25.46 -19.88
N ILE A 504 5.28 25.68 -19.22
CA ILE A 504 5.35 26.17 -17.84
C ILE A 504 6.50 27.17 -17.72
N ASN A 505 6.23 28.33 -17.12
CA ASN A 505 7.26 29.19 -16.55
C ASN A 505 7.37 28.92 -15.07
N PHE A 506 8.59 28.91 -14.54
CA PHE A 506 8.83 28.73 -13.12
C PHE A 506 9.94 29.64 -12.59
N ASP A 507 9.80 30.06 -11.34
CA ASP A 507 10.80 30.89 -10.67
C ASP A 507 11.94 29.99 -10.16
N LEU A 508 13.04 29.97 -10.92
CA LEU A 508 14.19 29.12 -10.65
C LEU A 508 14.86 29.45 -9.31
N ASP A 509 14.94 30.72 -8.94
CA ASP A 509 15.53 31.13 -7.67
C ASP A 509 14.62 30.75 -6.50
N TYR A 510 13.30 30.86 -6.67
CA TYR A 510 12.35 30.38 -5.66
C TYR A 510 12.47 28.86 -5.46
N ILE A 511 12.52 28.07 -6.54
CA ILE A 511 12.66 26.61 -6.46
C ILE A 511 13.97 26.21 -5.77
N ARG A 512 15.11 26.83 -6.12
CA ARG A 512 16.40 26.55 -5.47
C ARG A 512 16.42 26.80 -3.97
N ASN A 513 15.61 27.75 -3.50
CA ASN A 513 15.54 28.13 -2.10
C ASN A 513 14.51 27.32 -1.29
N HIS A 514 13.50 26.73 -1.93
CA HIS A 514 12.34 26.12 -1.24
C HIS A 514 12.11 24.64 -1.58
N ALA A 515 12.70 24.11 -2.64
CA ALA A 515 12.62 22.70 -3.02
C ALA A 515 13.87 21.93 -2.59
N LYS A 516 13.80 20.60 -2.62
CA LYS A 516 14.94 19.73 -2.29
C LYS A 516 16.05 19.82 -3.34
N SER A 517 15.66 20.03 -4.60
CA SER A 517 16.55 20.21 -5.75
C SER A 517 15.80 20.91 -6.89
N ASP A 518 16.53 21.63 -7.74
CA ASP A 518 16.04 22.19 -9.01
C ASP A 518 16.21 21.23 -10.20
N ILE A 519 16.87 20.09 -10.00
CA ILE A 519 17.01 19.04 -11.01
C ILE A 519 15.62 18.57 -11.47
N THR A 520 15.41 18.57 -12.78
CA THR A 520 14.13 18.30 -13.44
C THR A 520 14.21 16.98 -14.22
N PRO A 521 13.67 15.87 -13.68
CA PRO A 521 13.55 14.62 -14.41
C PRO A 521 12.65 14.72 -15.63
N ILE A 522 13.10 14.10 -16.73
CA ILE A 522 12.38 13.95 -17.99
C ILE A 522 12.33 12.45 -18.28
N ILE A 523 11.16 11.87 -18.08
CA ILE A 523 10.99 10.42 -17.94
C ILE A 523 10.02 9.93 -18.99
N VAL A 524 10.37 8.86 -19.66
CA VAL A 524 9.40 8.10 -20.45
C VAL A 524 8.68 7.13 -19.53
N THR A 525 7.36 7.29 -19.42
CA THR A 525 6.52 6.53 -18.48
C THR A 525 6.00 5.20 -19.06
N GLN A 526 6.33 4.88 -20.32
CA GLN A 526 5.93 3.64 -20.99
C GLN A 526 6.95 2.51 -20.84
N GLY A 527 6.49 1.31 -20.49
CA GLY A 527 7.33 0.11 -20.28
C GLY A 527 7.78 -0.64 -21.54
N ASN A 528 7.34 -0.21 -22.73
CA ASN A 528 7.61 -0.88 -24.01
C ASN A 528 8.85 -0.37 -24.76
N ILE A 529 9.50 0.68 -24.26
CA ILE A 529 10.74 1.19 -24.86
C ILE A 529 11.89 0.30 -24.42
N THR A 530 12.65 -0.15 -25.41
CA THR A 530 13.74 -1.12 -25.21
C THR A 530 15.09 -0.42 -25.05
N ASN A 531 15.22 0.80 -25.57
CA ASN A 531 16.46 1.57 -25.44
C ASN A 531 16.24 3.09 -25.56
N LEU A 532 16.99 3.86 -24.75
CA LEU A 532 17.12 5.32 -24.88
C LEU A 532 18.53 5.65 -25.35
N ASP A 533 18.67 6.12 -26.59
CA ASP A 533 19.95 6.55 -27.16
C ASP A 533 20.17 8.04 -26.91
N PHE A 534 20.96 8.36 -25.88
CA PHE A 534 21.28 9.73 -25.46
C PHE A 534 22.36 10.35 -26.37
N LYS A 535 21.95 11.27 -27.26
CA LYS A 535 22.82 11.79 -28.33
C LYS A 535 23.98 12.70 -27.85
N GLN A 536 23.86 13.35 -26.69
CA GLN A 536 24.93 14.17 -26.09
C GLN A 536 25.73 13.42 -25.00
N GLY A 537 25.45 12.13 -24.77
CA GLY A 537 25.94 11.40 -23.61
C GLY A 537 25.20 11.76 -22.32
N GLU A 538 25.59 11.12 -21.23
CA GLU A 538 24.94 11.22 -19.92
C GLU A 538 25.31 12.49 -19.11
N HIS A 539 26.30 13.26 -19.59
CA HIS A 539 26.74 14.53 -19.01
C HIS A 539 27.08 15.55 -20.11
N GLY A 540 26.52 16.76 -20.02
CA GLY A 540 26.77 17.83 -21.00
C GLY A 540 25.83 19.01 -20.83
N ASN A 541 26.15 20.14 -21.48
CA ASN A 541 25.23 21.28 -21.56
C ASN A 541 24.33 21.13 -22.79
N ILE A 542 23.02 21.23 -22.58
CA ILE A 542 22.02 21.14 -23.64
C ILE A 542 21.20 22.44 -23.73
N SER A 543 20.91 22.87 -24.94
CA SER A 543 20.00 23.99 -25.20
C SER A 543 18.61 23.48 -25.52
N PHE A 544 17.60 24.29 -25.17
CA PHE A 544 16.23 24.02 -25.58
C PHE A 544 16.16 23.75 -27.09
N GLY A 545 15.48 22.66 -27.47
CA GLY A 545 15.31 22.25 -28.87
C GLY A 545 16.43 21.35 -29.43
N ASP A 546 17.54 21.16 -28.71
CA ASP A 546 18.53 20.14 -29.07
C ASP A 546 17.94 18.73 -28.91
N GLN A 547 18.40 17.76 -29.69
CA GLN A 547 17.98 16.37 -29.53
C GLN A 547 18.53 15.80 -28.21
N LEU A 548 17.63 15.44 -27.29
CA LEU A 548 17.98 14.92 -25.96
C LEU A 548 18.25 13.41 -26.03
N PHE A 549 17.28 12.64 -26.51
CA PHE A 549 17.44 11.21 -26.76
C PHE A 549 16.51 10.72 -27.86
N GLU A 550 16.84 9.54 -28.39
CA GLU A 550 15.99 8.78 -29.30
C GLU A 550 15.49 7.54 -28.56
N ALA A 551 14.17 7.39 -28.48
CA ALA A 551 13.49 6.25 -27.87
C ALA A 551 13.14 5.21 -28.94
N LYS A 552 13.55 3.96 -28.72
CA LYS A 552 13.31 2.82 -29.64
C LYS A 552 12.59 1.66 -28.98
#